data_AF-A0A182EQV8-F1
#
_entry.id   AF-A0A182EQV8-F1
#
_cell.length_a   1.000
_cell.length_b   1.000
_cell.length_c   1.000
_cell.angle_alpha   90.00
_cell.angle_beta   90.00
_cell.angle_gamma   90.00
#
_symmetry.space_group_name_H-M   'P 1'
#
loop_
_entity.id
_entity.type
_entity.pdbx_description
1 polymer ?
#
loop_
_entity_poly.entity_id
_entity_poly.type
_entity_poly.pdbx_seq_one_letter_code
_entity_poly.pdbx_strand_id
1 'polypeptide(L)'
;MCKAIGFDRISEDQRLIQSFLLLFEYLPLVGVLGKFLCIHAGISPFMSDNTFLNHFVKPIEIKRMNARERCLLTDILYGIPDKDLNKLFAPSNIYPIGNRFGLRALDQVLDKFNCMLLIRGCGCRESSGVKFDFENKKCISIVSGCSIKHINHARALIQIFQDGEYTLLSISANNAWNLLSHYTFTISIKSFIDRFIRSLRNIPNQYDYPERCKACQWIAQGKQPENVTISHTLLKTFAEGINSLTSLKP
;
A
#
# COMPACT_ATOMS: atom_id res chain seq x y z
N MET A 1 -2.82 -1.71 7.74
CA MET A 1 -3.78 -1.63 6.63
C MET A 1 -5.16 -2.16 7.06
N CYS A 2 -5.29 -3.28 7.78
CA CYS A 2 -6.59 -3.93 8.09
C CYS A 2 -7.60 -3.20 8.98
N LYS A 3 -7.21 -2.49 10.05
CA LYS A 3 -8.21 -1.76 10.87
C LYS A 3 -8.83 -0.56 10.14
N ALA A 4 -8.15 -0.01 9.13
CA ALA A 4 -8.69 1.06 8.29
C ALA A 4 -9.73 0.56 7.26
N ILE A 5 -9.77 -0.74 6.97
CA ILE A 5 -10.72 -1.39 6.04
C ILE A 5 -11.80 -2.21 6.78
N GLY A 6 -11.78 -2.24 8.11
CA GLY A 6 -12.76 -3.00 8.92
C GLY A 6 -12.73 -4.50 8.64
N PHE A 7 -11.57 -5.06 8.31
CA PHE A 7 -11.43 -6.47 7.92
C PHE A 7 -11.81 -7.42 9.08
N ASP A 8 -11.62 -6.96 10.31
CA ASP A 8 -12.08 -7.55 11.56
C ASP A 8 -13.61 -7.57 11.73
N ARG A 9 -14.35 -6.78 10.93
CA ARG A 9 -15.81 -6.77 10.91
C ARG A 9 -16.39 -7.74 9.86
N ILE A 10 -15.55 -8.30 9.00
CA ILE A 10 -15.97 -9.15 7.86
C ILE A 10 -15.91 -10.63 8.23
N SER A 11 -15.07 -11.02 9.19
CA SER A 11 -14.93 -12.40 9.63
C SER A 11 -14.61 -12.47 11.12
N GLU A 12 -15.23 -13.40 11.83
CA GLU A 12 -14.87 -13.73 13.22
C GLU A 12 -13.70 -14.73 13.30
N ASP A 13 -13.28 -15.30 12.15
CA ASP A 13 -12.16 -16.24 12.11
C ASP A 13 -10.83 -15.50 12.30
N GLN A 14 -10.37 -15.51 13.55
CA GLN A 14 -9.10 -14.89 13.92
C GLN A 14 -7.90 -15.47 13.18
N ARG A 15 -7.89 -16.78 12.87
CA ARG A 15 -6.76 -17.40 12.17
C ARG A 15 -6.68 -16.92 10.73
N LEU A 16 -7.82 -16.76 10.07
CA LEU A 16 -7.90 -16.20 8.73
C LEU A 16 -7.42 -14.74 8.70
N ILE A 17 -7.91 -13.91 9.63
CA ILE A 17 -7.46 -12.51 9.76
C ILE A 17 -5.95 -12.45 10.00
N GLN A 18 -5.42 -13.26 10.90
CA GLN A 18 -3.99 -13.32 11.19
C GLN A 18 -3.17 -13.71 9.96
N SER A 19 -3.66 -14.65 9.15
CA SER A 19 -2.99 -15.08 7.92
C SER A 19 -2.90 -13.94 6.90
N PHE A 20 -3.97 -13.14 6.73
CA PHE A 20 -3.93 -11.96 5.85
C PHE A 20 -3.00 -10.86 6.38
N LEU A 21 -3.03 -10.60 7.70
CA LEU A 21 -2.13 -9.64 8.32
C LEU A 21 -0.68 -10.00 8.06
N LEU A 22 -0.34 -11.27 8.26
CA LEU A 22 0.99 -11.79 8.02
C LEU A 22 1.38 -11.68 6.55
N LEU A 23 0.48 -12.04 5.62
CA LEU A 23 0.70 -11.87 4.18
C LEU A 23 1.05 -10.42 3.83
N PHE A 24 0.34 -9.44 4.41
CA PHE A 24 0.60 -8.02 4.15
C PHE A 24 1.99 -7.57 4.60
N GLU A 25 2.54 -8.16 5.66
CA GLU A 25 3.90 -7.85 6.11
C GLU A 25 4.99 -8.40 5.15
N TYR A 26 4.64 -9.31 4.23
CA TYR A 26 5.54 -9.79 3.18
C TYR A 26 5.46 -8.99 1.87
N LEU A 27 4.46 -8.12 1.70
CA LEU A 27 4.28 -7.38 0.45
C LEU A 27 5.49 -6.50 0.12
N PRO A 28 5.93 -6.43 -1.15
CA PRO A 28 6.98 -5.50 -1.57
C PRO A 28 6.52 -4.05 -1.35
N LEU A 29 7.46 -3.17 -1.01
CA LEU A 29 7.18 -1.75 -0.75
C LEU A 29 7.28 -0.89 -2.00
N VAL A 30 8.21 -1.23 -2.89
CA VAL A 30 8.52 -0.51 -4.12
C VAL A 30 8.70 -1.52 -5.25
N GLY A 31 8.38 -1.12 -6.47
CA GLY A 31 8.74 -1.82 -7.69
C GLY A 31 9.56 -0.90 -8.59
N VAL A 32 10.55 -1.44 -9.28
CA VAL A 32 11.28 -0.73 -10.33
C VAL A 32 11.11 -1.53 -11.60
N LEU A 33 10.59 -0.89 -12.65
CA LEU A 33 10.35 -1.50 -13.96
C LEU A 33 10.95 -0.59 -15.03
N GLY A 34 12.14 -0.91 -15.53
CA GLY A 34 12.86 -0.03 -16.46
C GLY A 34 13.02 1.38 -15.89
N LYS A 35 12.43 2.38 -16.56
CA LYS A 35 12.45 3.79 -16.15
C LYS A 35 11.35 4.17 -15.14
N PHE A 36 10.55 3.23 -14.65
CA PHE A 36 9.40 3.49 -13.79
C PHE A 36 9.68 3.10 -12.34
N LEU A 37 9.47 4.03 -11.42
CA LEU A 37 9.41 3.76 -9.98
C LEU A 37 7.94 3.60 -9.58
N CYS A 38 7.57 2.44 -9.05
CA CYS A 38 6.21 2.11 -8.64
C CYS A 38 6.11 2.06 -7.12
N ILE A 39 5.30 2.95 -6.53
CA ILE A 39 5.11 3.05 -5.07
C ILE A 39 3.63 3.21 -4.75
N HIS A 40 3.15 2.73 -3.61
CA HIS A 40 1.73 2.86 -3.27
C HIS A 40 1.25 4.32 -3.24
N ALA A 41 1.94 5.17 -2.46
CA ALA A 41 1.60 6.58 -2.34
C ALA A 41 2.78 7.48 -2.72
N GLY A 42 3.72 7.75 -1.82
CA GLY A 42 4.68 8.83 -2.01
C GLY A 42 6.13 8.43 -1.79
N ILE A 43 7.00 9.42 -1.96
CA ILE A 43 8.43 9.32 -1.67
C ILE A 43 8.75 9.92 -0.31
N SER A 44 9.93 9.62 0.24
CA SER A 44 10.36 10.04 1.57
C SER A 44 11.69 10.82 1.54
N PRO A 45 11.93 11.76 2.47
CA PRO A 45 13.25 12.37 2.66
C PRO A 45 14.36 11.35 3.00
N PHE A 46 13.99 10.13 3.38
CA PHE A 46 14.93 9.06 3.71
C PHE A 46 15.25 8.11 2.54
N MET A 47 14.78 8.42 1.32
CA MET A 47 15.13 7.70 0.08
C MET A 47 16.40 8.28 -0.56
N SER A 48 17.53 8.19 0.13
CA SER A 48 18.82 8.73 -0.36
C SER A 48 19.52 7.83 -1.39
N ASP A 49 19.21 6.54 -1.38
CA ASP A 49 19.70 5.48 -2.28
C ASP A 49 18.74 4.28 -2.19
N ASN A 50 19.01 3.18 -2.89
CA ASN A 50 18.16 1.97 -2.83
C ASN A 50 18.48 1.05 -1.64
N THR A 51 19.51 1.34 -0.85
CA THR A 51 19.96 0.47 0.26
C THR A 51 18.95 0.45 1.40
N PHE A 52 18.06 1.45 1.50
CA PHE A 52 17.00 1.43 2.51
C PHE A 52 16.10 0.19 2.41
N LEU A 53 15.98 -0.41 1.22
CA LEU A 53 15.19 -1.62 1.02
C LEU A 53 15.74 -2.79 1.84
N ASN A 54 17.06 -2.81 2.11
CA ASN A 54 17.70 -3.81 2.95
C ASN A 54 17.30 -3.68 4.43
N HIS A 55 16.86 -2.50 4.86
CA HIS A 55 16.39 -2.28 6.24
C HIS A 55 15.01 -2.91 6.49
N PHE A 56 14.22 -3.18 5.44
CA PHE A 56 12.88 -3.77 5.54
C PHE A 56 12.90 -5.29 5.38
N VAL A 57 13.55 -5.97 6.32
CA VAL A 57 13.55 -7.44 6.39
C VAL A 57 12.11 -7.95 6.52
N LYS A 58 11.79 -9.02 5.78
CA LYS A 58 10.46 -9.65 5.80
C LYS A 58 10.35 -10.73 6.88
N PRO A 59 9.22 -10.84 7.60
CA PRO A 59 8.05 -9.95 7.55
C PRO A 59 8.41 -8.57 8.13
N ILE A 60 7.81 -7.53 7.55
CA ILE A 60 7.96 -6.18 8.08
C ILE A 60 7.34 -6.13 9.49
N GLU A 61 8.15 -5.82 10.51
CA GLU A 61 7.71 -5.73 11.90
C GLU A 61 8.01 -4.33 12.46
N ILE A 62 6.98 -3.55 12.78
CA ILE A 62 7.14 -2.16 13.27
C ILE A 62 7.99 -2.08 14.55
N LYS A 63 7.87 -3.09 15.41
CA LYS A 63 8.64 -3.17 16.67
C LYS A 63 10.15 -3.22 16.43
N ARG A 64 10.59 -3.74 15.29
CA ARG A 64 12.00 -3.80 14.90
C ARG A 64 12.47 -2.54 14.19
N MET A 65 11.54 -1.65 13.82
CA MET A 65 11.87 -0.43 13.12
C MET A 65 12.31 0.68 14.07
N ASN A 66 13.37 1.37 13.69
CA ASN A 66 13.70 2.68 14.25
C ASN A 66 12.75 3.77 13.72
N ALA A 67 12.86 4.98 14.26
CA ALA A 67 12.00 6.10 13.88
C ALA A 67 12.10 6.44 12.38
N ARG A 68 13.31 6.34 11.80
CA ARG A 68 13.57 6.65 10.38
C ARG A 68 12.84 5.68 9.45
N GLU A 69 12.93 4.39 9.71
CA GLU A 69 12.24 3.33 8.94
C GLU A 69 10.72 3.48 9.03
N ARG A 70 10.19 3.84 10.21
CA ARG A 70 8.76 4.11 10.40
C ARG A 70 8.30 5.31 9.57
N CYS A 71 9.05 6.41 9.58
CA CYS A 71 8.76 7.58 8.76
C CYS A 71 8.80 7.24 7.26
N LEU A 72 9.85 6.54 6.82
CA LEU A 72 10.02 6.09 5.44
C LEU A 72 8.85 5.22 4.96
N LEU A 73 8.46 4.22 5.75
CA LEU A 73 7.31 3.36 5.43
C LEU A 73 6.00 4.16 5.43
N THR A 74 5.85 5.13 6.34
CA THR A 74 4.69 6.01 6.38
C THR A 74 4.59 6.83 5.10
N ASP A 75 5.70 7.43 4.64
CA ASP A 75 5.73 8.22 3.42
C ASP A 75 5.47 7.38 2.17
N ILE A 76 6.00 6.15 2.10
CA ILE A 76 5.70 5.17 1.04
C ILE A 76 4.19 4.92 0.93
N LEU A 77 3.50 4.83 2.07
CA LEU A 77 2.08 4.47 2.13
C LEU A 77 1.12 5.67 2.13
N TYR A 78 1.57 6.85 2.52
CA TYR A 78 0.71 8.02 2.74
C TYR A 78 1.23 9.33 2.14
N GLY A 79 2.43 9.34 1.54
CA GLY A 79 3.02 10.56 1.00
C GLY A 79 2.20 11.15 -0.14
N ILE A 80 2.29 12.46 -0.35
CA ILE A 80 1.40 13.22 -1.25
C ILE A 80 2.21 14.16 -2.15
N PRO A 81 2.07 14.12 -3.48
CA PRO A 81 2.70 15.12 -4.33
C PRO A 81 2.04 16.49 -4.12
N ASP A 82 2.85 17.53 -4.01
CA ASP A 82 2.42 18.91 -3.88
C ASP A 82 3.15 19.78 -4.91
N LYS A 83 2.44 20.13 -5.97
CA LYS A 83 2.97 20.93 -7.08
C LYS A 83 3.33 22.37 -6.68
N ASP A 84 2.73 22.88 -5.60
CA ASP A 84 2.89 24.25 -5.13
C ASP A 84 3.95 24.31 -4.00
N LEU A 85 4.55 23.18 -3.63
CA LEU A 85 5.55 23.10 -2.59
C LEU A 85 6.94 23.53 -3.07
N ASN A 86 7.39 24.69 -2.59
CA ASN A 86 8.73 25.22 -2.87
C ASN A 86 9.87 24.48 -2.15
N LYS A 87 9.56 23.69 -1.11
CA LYS A 87 10.53 22.87 -0.36
C LYS A 87 10.60 21.46 -0.95
N LEU A 88 11.65 20.71 -0.62
CA LEU A 88 11.74 19.28 -1.01
C LEU A 88 10.58 18.48 -0.40
N PHE A 89 10.41 18.59 0.91
CA PHE A 89 9.37 17.92 1.67
C PHE A 89 8.75 18.87 2.69
N ALA A 90 7.52 18.58 3.08
CA ALA A 90 6.85 19.19 4.22
C ALA A 90 5.87 18.19 4.84
N PRO A 91 5.48 18.34 6.11
CA PRO A 91 4.42 17.52 6.69
C PRO A 91 3.13 17.58 5.86
N SER A 92 2.42 16.45 5.81
CA SER A 92 1.10 16.37 5.17
C SER A 92 0.11 17.36 5.80
N ASN A 93 -0.70 17.98 4.94
CA ASN A 93 -1.79 18.89 5.32
C ASN A 93 -3.17 18.22 5.19
N ILE A 94 -3.23 16.98 4.70
CA ILE A 94 -4.47 16.23 4.44
C ILE A 94 -4.65 15.11 5.47
N TYR A 95 -3.57 14.42 5.80
CA TYR A 95 -3.53 13.36 6.81
C TYR A 95 -2.58 13.77 7.94
N PRO A 96 -2.85 13.39 9.19
CA PRO A 96 -1.92 13.66 10.31
C PRO A 96 -0.64 12.81 10.26
N ILE A 97 -0.39 12.11 9.15
CA ILE A 97 0.73 11.20 8.93
C ILE A 97 1.30 11.38 7.53
N GLY A 98 2.61 11.15 7.42
CA GLY A 98 3.36 11.23 6.17
C GLY A 98 3.72 12.66 5.76
N ASN A 99 4.52 12.75 4.70
CA ASN A 99 4.98 14.00 4.12
C ASN A 99 4.37 14.24 2.73
N ARG A 100 4.20 15.52 2.41
CA ARG A 100 4.09 15.96 1.03
C ARG A 100 5.47 16.24 0.43
N PHE A 101 5.59 16.07 -0.87
CA PHE A 101 6.84 16.24 -1.61
C PHE A 101 6.64 17.12 -2.85
N GLY A 102 7.61 18.00 -3.10
CA GLY A 102 7.63 18.86 -4.28
C GLY A 102 8.35 18.22 -5.46
N LEU A 103 8.30 18.87 -6.62
CA LEU A 103 8.91 18.35 -7.85
C LEU A 103 10.42 18.11 -7.70
N ARG A 104 11.13 19.01 -7.03
CA ARG A 104 12.59 18.87 -6.80
C ARG A 104 12.95 17.63 -5.98
N ALA A 105 12.11 17.25 -5.02
CA ALA A 105 12.32 16.02 -4.26
C ALA A 105 12.03 14.78 -5.10
N LEU A 106 11.01 14.85 -5.95
CA LEU A 106 10.71 13.79 -6.91
C LEU A 106 11.90 13.53 -7.84
N ASP A 107 12.46 14.58 -8.44
CA ASP A 107 13.62 14.46 -9.32
C ASP A 107 14.80 13.79 -8.60
N GLN A 108 15.12 14.24 -7.38
CA GLN A 108 16.20 13.64 -6.59
C GLN A 108 15.98 12.15 -6.33
N VAL A 109 14.78 11.74 -5.96
CA VAL A 109 14.48 10.32 -5.68
C VAL A 109 14.50 9.50 -6.97
N LEU A 110 13.92 10.00 -8.06
CA LEU A 110 13.95 9.31 -9.36
C LEU A 110 15.39 9.06 -9.83
N ASP A 111 16.28 10.04 -9.67
CA ASP A 111 17.70 9.89 -9.99
C ASP A 111 18.36 8.77 -9.17
N LYS A 112 18.02 8.62 -7.88
CA LYS A 112 18.55 7.53 -7.03
C LYS A 112 18.12 6.14 -7.46
N PHE A 113 16.95 6.04 -8.08
CA PHE A 113 16.43 4.79 -8.62
C PHE A 113 16.77 4.58 -10.10
N ASN A 114 17.48 5.53 -10.73
CA ASN A 114 17.70 5.57 -12.17
C ASN A 114 16.38 5.47 -12.97
N CYS A 115 15.35 6.15 -12.47
CA CYS A 115 14.01 6.20 -13.05
C CYS A 115 13.72 7.58 -13.61
N MET A 116 12.72 7.67 -14.49
CA MET A 116 12.25 8.92 -15.09
C MET A 116 10.83 9.30 -14.64
N LEU A 117 10.05 8.33 -14.14
CA LEU A 117 8.65 8.52 -13.83
C LEU A 117 8.22 7.72 -12.60
N LEU A 118 7.49 8.38 -11.70
CA LEU A 118 6.82 7.76 -10.55
C LEU A 118 5.40 7.37 -10.92
N ILE A 119 5.05 6.10 -10.72
CA ILE A 119 3.69 5.57 -10.80
C ILE A 119 3.22 5.26 -9.38
N ARG A 120 2.05 5.81 -9.01
CA ARG A 120 1.45 5.59 -7.69
C ARG A 120 -0.05 5.29 -7.74
N GLY A 121 -0.56 4.63 -6.70
CA GLY A 121 -1.95 4.16 -6.61
C GLY A 121 -2.86 4.99 -5.71
N CYS A 122 -2.30 5.72 -4.76
CA CYS A 122 -3.07 6.55 -3.84
C CYS A 122 -3.37 7.92 -4.51
N GLY A 123 -4.48 8.59 -4.22
CA GLY A 123 -4.80 9.93 -4.79
C GLY A 123 -5.84 9.91 -5.92
N CYS A 124 -6.28 11.08 -6.37
CA CYS A 124 -7.19 11.31 -7.51
C CYS A 124 -8.49 10.46 -7.58
N ARG A 125 -9.01 9.98 -6.44
CA ARG A 125 -10.23 9.14 -6.36
C ARG A 125 -11.49 9.81 -6.93
N GLU A 126 -11.55 11.13 -6.82
CA GLU A 126 -12.63 11.99 -7.33
C GLU A 126 -12.45 12.41 -8.80
N SER A 127 -11.51 11.81 -9.53
CA SER A 127 -11.21 12.12 -10.94
C SER A 127 -11.47 10.94 -11.87
N SER A 128 -11.14 11.06 -13.16
CA SER A 128 -11.26 10.03 -14.20
C SER A 128 -10.30 8.83 -14.04
N GLY A 129 -9.75 8.61 -12.83
CA GLY A 129 -8.88 7.49 -12.51
C GLY A 129 -7.41 7.69 -12.86
N VAL A 130 -7.03 8.78 -13.53
CA VAL A 130 -5.63 9.17 -13.77
C VAL A 130 -5.41 10.64 -13.43
N LYS A 131 -4.28 10.95 -12.80
CA LYS A 131 -3.81 12.32 -12.59
C LYS A 131 -2.30 12.41 -12.81
N PHE A 132 -1.88 13.40 -13.58
CA PHE A 132 -0.48 13.83 -13.61
C PHE A 132 -0.29 14.88 -12.50
N ASP A 133 0.45 14.52 -11.45
CA ASP A 133 0.51 15.35 -10.24
C ASP A 133 1.41 16.58 -10.38
N PHE A 134 2.32 16.58 -11.36
CA PHE A 134 3.18 17.70 -11.72
C PHE A 134 3.06 18.01 -13.22
N GLU A 135 3.33 19.26 -13.61
CA GLU A 135 3.19 19.73 -15.00
C GLU A 135 4.09 18.98 -15.99
N ASN A 136 5.29 18.57 -15.54
CA ASN A 136 6.23 17.80 -16.35
C ASN A 136 5.88 16.30 -16.48
N LYS A 137 4.73 15.88 -15.92
CA LYS A 137 4.20 14.52 -16.00
C LYS A 137 5.10 13.43 -15.40
N LYS A 138 6.11 13.77 -14.58
CA LYS A 138 6.99 12.79 -13.92
C LYS A 138 6.35 12.01 -12.76
N CYS A 139 5.11 12.33 -12.38
CA CYS A 139 4.34 11.58 -11.38
C CYS A 139 2.93 11.33 -11.89
N ILE A 140 2.54 10.06 -11.96
CA ILE A 140 1.21 9.61 -12.34
C ILE A 140 0.55 8.92 -11.15
N SER A 141 -0.59 9.46 -10.71
CA SER A 141 -1.53 8.78 -9.83
C SER A 141 -2.58 8.03 -10.64
N ILE A 142 -2.79 6.76 -10.31
CA ILE A 142 -3.74 5.87 -11.00
C ILE A 142 -4.65 5.21 -9.97
N VAL A 143 -5.96 5.24 -10.23
CA VAL A 143 -6.98 4.57 -9.41
C VAL A 143 -7.71 3.53 -10.26
N SER A 144 -7.50 2.27 -9.90
CA SER A 144 -8.20 1.12 -10.49
C SER A 144 -9.39 0.65 -9.66
N GLY A 145 -9.36 0.87 -8.33
CA GLY A 145 -10.43 0.47 -7.42
C GLY A 145 -11.61 1.44 -7.42
N CYS A 146 -12.83 0.90 -7.39
CA CYS A 146 -14.06 1.67 -7.26
C CYS A 146 -14.71 1.41 -5.89
N SER A 147 -15.21 2.47 -5.25
CA SER A 147 -16.02 2.37 -4.05
C SER A 147 -17.43 2.90 -4.34
N ILE A 148 -18.40 2.57 -3.48
CA ILE A 148 -19.78 3.08 -3.59
C ILE A 148 -19.80 4.61 -3.72
N LYS A 149 -18.92 5.30 -2.98
CA LYS A 149 -18.82 6.77 -3.01
C LYS A 149 -18.34 7.32 -4.34
N HIS A 150 -17.62 6.52 -5.12
CA HIS A 150 -17.00 6.97 -6.36
C HIS A 150 -17.48 6.13 -7.57
N ILE A 151 -18.68 5.57 -7.51
CA ILE A 151 -19.23 4.67 -8.54
C ILE A 151 -19.35 5.34 -9.92
N ASN A 152 -19.55 6.66 -9.94
CA ASN A 152 -19.71 7.46 -11.15
C ASN A 152 -18.38 7.89 -11.78
N HIS A 153 -17.24 7.54 -11.18
CA HIS A 153 -15.93 7.92 -11.70
C HIS A 153 -15.31 6.77 -12.48
N ALA A 154 -14.80 7.09 -13.68
CA ALA A 154 -13.97 6.16 -14.43
C ALA A 154 -12.72 5.74 -13.62
N ARG A 155 -12.21 4.56 -13.97
CA ARG A 155 -10.98 3.99 -13.42
C ARG A 155 -9.96 3.84 -14.52
N ALA A 156 -8.73 3.56 -14.14
CA ALA A 156 -7.69 3.36 -15.13
C ALA A 156 -6.71 2.26 -14.75
N LEU A 157 -6.09 1.74 -15.79
CA LEU A 157 -4.91 0.89 -15.73
C LEU A 157 -3.79 1.56 -16.52
N ILE A 158 -2.57 1.22 -16.16
CA ILE A 158 -1.38 1.51 -16.96
C ILE A 158 -0.85 0.20 -17.52
N GLN A 159 -0.66 0.17 -18.83
CA GLN A 159 0.03 -0.92 -19.52
C GLN A 159 1.41 -0.42 -19.91
N ILE A 160 2.44 -1.15 -19.50
CA ILE A 160 3.84 -0.83 -19.79
C ILE A 160 4.36 -1.89 -20.75
N PHE A 161 4.95 -1.45 -21.85
CA PHE A 161 5.49 -2.30 -22.91
C PHE A 161 6.99 -2.54 -22.70
N GLN A 162 7.53 -3.55 -23.39
CA GLN A 162 8.92 -3.98 -23.22
C GLN A 162 9.94 -2.91 -23.67
N ASP A 163 9.58 -2.07 -24.63
CA ASP A 163 10.36 -0.92 -25.10
C ASP A 163 10.36 0.26 -24.10
N GLY A 164 9.61 0.14 -23.00
CA GLY A 164 9.46 1.18 -21.99
C GLY A 164 8.42 2.24 -22.34
N GLU A 165 7.67 2.08 -23.44
CA GLU A 165 6.47 2.88 -23.68
C GLU A 165 5.33 2.44 -22.75
N TYR A 166 4.36 3.33 -22.54
CA TYR A 166 3.18 3.01 -21.73
C TYR A 166 1.91 3.63 -22.29
N THR A 167 0.78 2.97 -22.06
CA THR A 167 -0.55 3.48 -22.37
C THR A 167 -1.42 3.49 -21.12
N LEU A 168 -2.35 4.45 -21.08
CA LEU A 168 -3.35 4.57 -20.03
C LEU A 168 -4.68 4.05 -20.57
N LEU A 169 -5.19 3.00 -19.96
CA LEU A 169 -6.44 2.36 -20.34
C LEU A 169 -7.55 2.83 -19.40
N SER A 170 -8.56 3.51 -19.95
CA SER A 170 -9.74 3.91 -19.20
C SER A 170 -10.70 2.74 -19.04
N ILE A 171 -11.18 2.54 -17.82
CA ILE A 171 -12.26 1.64 -17.46
C ILE A 171 -13.48 2.51 -17.16
N SER A 172 -14.52 2.39 -17.99
CA SER A 172 -15.73 3.19 -17.81
C SER A 172 -16.40 2.90 -16.46
N ALA A 173 -17.01 3.93 -15.88
CA ALA A 173 -17.79 3.81 -14.65
C ALA A 173 -18.88 2.72 -14.76
N ASN A 174 -19.48 2.59 -15.95
CA ASN A 174 -20.58 1.65 -16.20
C ASN A 174 -20.14 0.20 -16.42
N ASN A 175 -18.95 -0.03 -17.00
CA ASN A 175 -18.48 -1.40 -17.30
C ASN A 175 -17.84 -2.09 -16.09
N ALA A 176 -17.36 -1.31 -15.11
CA ALA A 176 -16.47 -1.82 -14.08
C ALA A 176 -17.18 -2.63 -12.97
N TRP A 177 -18.46 -2.38 -12.68
CA TRP A 177 -19.08 -2.92 -11.46
C TRP A 177 -20.55 -3.33 -11.58
N ASN A 178 -20.98 -3.76 -12.78
CA ASN A 178 -22.20 -4.58 -12.91
C ASN A 178 -22.00 -6.02 -12.36
N LEU A 179 -21.19 -6.17 -11.31
CA LEU A 179 -21.06 -7.40 -10.55
C LEU A 179 -22.38 -7.74 -9.87
N LEU A 180 -23.20 -6.76 -9.45
CA LEU A 180 -24.56 -7.03 -8.93
C LEU A 180 -25.53 -7.53 -10.01
N SER A 181 -25.38 -7.14 -11.28
CA SER A 181 -26.26 -7.59 -12.36
C SER A 181 -25.81 -8.89 -13.03
N HIS A 182 -24.49 -9.19 -13.04
CA HIS A 182 -23.93 -10.41 -13.65
C HIS A 182 -23.59 -11.50 -12.64
N TYR A 183 -23.37 -11.13 -11.39
CA TYR A 183 -23.04 -12.03 -10.30
C TYR A 183 -23.66 -11.52 -9.01
N THR A 184 -24.97 -11.66 -8.87
CA THR A 184 -25.54 -11.95 -7.56
C THR A 184 -24.77 -13.16 -7.01
N PHE A 185 -23.69 -12.90 -6.28
CA PHE A 185 -23.09 -13.86 -5.37
C PHE A 185 -24.07 -14.01 -4.21
N THR A 186 -25.22 -14.65 -4.51
CA THR A 186 -26.00 -15.47 -3.57
C THR A 186 -25.26 -16.77 -3.25
N ILE A 187 -23.94 -16.80 -3.49
CA ILE A 187 -23.08 -17.83 -2.98
C ILE A 187 -22.75 -17.35 -1.58
N SER A 188 -23.39 -17.97 -0.59
CA SER A 188 -23.04 -17.73 0.81
C SER A 188 -21.52 -17.86 0.96
N ILE A 189 -20.92 -17.10 1.89
CA ILE A 189 -19.49 -17.19 2.23
C ILE A 189 -19.04 -18.66 2.31
N LYS A 190 -19.90 -19.55 2.84
CA LYS A 190 -19.70 -21.00 2.89
C LYS A 190 -19.49 -21.64 1.51
N SER A 191 -20.31 -21.32 0.52
CA SER A 191 -20.20 -21.87 -0.84
C SER A 191 -19.00 -21.30 -1.61
N PHE A 192 -18.58 -20.06 -1.34
CA PHE A 192 -17.33 -19.50 -1.86
C PHE A 192 -16.13 -20.23 -1.27
N ILE A 193 -16.11 -20.39 0.06
CA ILE A 193 -15.08 -21.14 0.79
C ILE A 193 -15.04 -22.60 0.28
N ASP A 194 -16.16 -23.29 0.13
CA ASP A 194 -16.21 -24.68 -0.35
C ASP A 194 -15.69 -24.83 -1.79
N ARG A 195 -16.00 -23.88 -2.68
CA ARG A 195 -15.45 -23.86 -4.05
C ARG A 195 -13.95 -23.57 -4.07
N PHE A 196 -13.50 -22.66 -3.22
CA PHE A 196 -12.07 -22.32 -3.12
C PHE A 196 -11.28 -23.48 -2.51
N ILE A 197 -11.79 -24.13 -1.46
CA ILE A 197 -11.23 -25.35 -0.87
C ILE A 197 -11.19 -26.49 -1.89
N ARG A 198 -12.24 -26.69 -2.69
CA ARG A 198 -12.22 -27.69 -3.78
C ARG A 198 -11.18 -27.37 -4.85
N SER A 199 -11.00 -26.10 -5.20
CA SER A 199 -9.98 -25.68 -6.16
C SER A 199 -8.57 -25.88 -5.60
N LEU A 200 -8.35 -25.56 -4.33
CA LEU A 200 -7.08 -25.79 -3.62
C LEU A 200 -6.73 -27.29 -3.53
N ARG A 201 -7.72 -28.18 -3.39
CA ARG A 201 -7.50 -29.65 -3.39
C ARG A 201 -7.05 -30.22 -4.74
N ASN A 202 -7.30 -29.51 -5.84
CA ASN A 202 -6.93 -29.91 -7.19
C ASN A 202 -5.62 -29.25 -7.67
N ILE A 203 -5.04 -28.35 -6.87
CA ILE A 203 -3.67 -27.91 -7.08
C ILE A 203 -2.79 -29.08 -6.64
N PRO A 204 -1.94 -29.64 -7.53
CA PRO A 204 -1.02 -30.69 -7.11
C PRO A 204 -0.22 -30.17 -5.91
N ASN A 205 -0.16 -30.96 -4.83
CA ASN A 205 0.71 -30.76 -3.67
C ASN A 205 2.19 -30.84 -4.11
N GLN A 206 2.62 -29.91 -4.97
CA GLN A 206 4.02 -29.71 -5.36
C GLN A 206 4.66 -28.56 -4.59
N TYR A 207 3.87 -27.82 -3.81
CA TYR A 207 4.42 -27.07 -2.69
C TYR A 207 4.42 -28.00 -1.49
N ASP A 208 5.54 -28.69 -1.28
CA ASP A 208 5.92 -29.07 0.07
C ASP A 208 5.79 -27.80 0.90
N TYR A 209 4.73 -27.69 1.71
CA TYR A 209 4.71 -26.70 2.77
C TYR A 209 5.95 -27.05 3.59
N PRO A 210 6.99 -26.19 3.63
CA PRO A 210 8.14 -26.52 4.44
C PRO A 210 7.61 -26.75 5.85
N GLU A 211 7.99 -27.88 6.47
CA GLU A 211 7.62 -28.24 7.86
C GLU A 211 7.92 -27.11 8.87
N ARG A 212 8.60 -26.05 8.42
CA ARG A 212 9.05 -24.87 9.14
C ARG A 212 8.66 -23.58 8.43
N CYS A 213 7.40 -23.43 8.01
CA CYS A 213 6.88 -22.11 7.66
C CYS A 213 7.10 -21.17 8.87
N LYS A 214 8.04 -20.22 8.75
CA LYS A 214 8.44 -19.32 9.85
C LYS A 214 7.23 -18.57 10.42
N ALA A 215 6.29 -18.23 9.56
CA ALA A 215 4.99 -17.66 9.88
C ALA A 215 4.16 -18.57 10.83
N CYS A 216 4.01 -19.85 10.49
CA CYS A 216 3.30 -20.83 11.32
C CYS A 216 4.02 -21.08 12.66
N GLN A 217 5.36 -21.13 12.67
CA GLN A 217 6.15 -21.25 13.90
C GLN A 217 5.99 -20.03 14.82
N TRP A 218 5.89 -18.84 14.24
CA TRP A 218 5.73 -17.58 14.98
C TRP A 218 4.36 -17.48 15.67
N ILE A 219 3.30 -17.95 15.00
CA ILE A 219 1.95 -18.07 15.56
C ILE A 219 1.90 -19.15 16.66
N ALA A 220 2.54 -20.30 16.44
CA ALA A 220 2.61 -21.39 17.42
C ALA A 220 3.32 -21.01 18.74
N GLN A 221 4.15 -19.96 18.72
CA GLN A 221 4.81 -19.40 19.91
C GLN A 221 3.91 -18.43 20.71
N GLY A 222 2.62 -18.30 20.39
CA GLY A 222 1.67 -17.47 21.13
C GLY A 222 1.85 -15.96 20.95
N LYS A 223 2.56 -15.53 19.89
CA LYS A 223 2.82 -14.10 19.62
C LYS A 223 1.59 -13.43 18.99
N GLN A 224 1.04 -12.42 19.67
CA GLN A 224 -0.16 -11.68 19.25
C GLN A 224 0.16 -10.57 18.20
N PRO A 225 -0.52 -10.51 17.05
CA PRO A 225 -0.23 -9.58 15.93
C PRO A 225 -0.76 -8.14 16.11
N GLU A 226 -1.52 -7.87 17.16
CA GLU A 226 -1.96 -6.53 17.59
C GLU A 226 -0.78 -5.58 17.92
N ASN A 227 0.42 -6.16 17.94
CA ASN A 227 1.71 -5.52 18.07
C ASN A 227 2.40 -5.14 16.74
N VAL A 228 1.78 -5.42 15.59
CA VAL A 228 2.50 -5.53 14.30
C VAL A 228 1.83 -4.79 13.14
N THR A 229 0.55 -4.44 13.20
CA THR A 229 -0.10 -3.87 11.99
C THR A 229 0.36 -2.43 11.70
N ILE A 230 0.97 -2.24 10.51
CA ILE A 230 1.62 -0.96 10.08
C ILE A 230 0.75 0.27 10.35
N SER A 231 -0.54 0.18 10.04
CA SER A 231 -1.47 1.31 10.19
C SER A 231 -1.85 1.61 11.63
N HIS A 232 -1.91 0.62 12.53
CA HIS A 232 -2.41 0.82 13.89
C HIS A 232 -1.30 1.23 14.85
N THR A 233 -0.10 0.65 14.72
CA THR A 233 1.04 1.06 15.54
C THR A 233 1.61 2.39 15.07
N LEU A 234 1.61 2.74 13.77
CA LEU A 234 2.00 4.09 13.34
C LEU A 234 1.07 5.14 13.96
N LEU A 235 -0.25 4.98 13.83
CA LEU A 235 -1.22 5.89 14.44
C LEU A 235 -1.10 5.97 15.97
N LYS A 236 -0.90 4.84 16.65
CA LYS A 236 -0.75 4.78 18.12
C LYS A 236 0.56 5.42 18.60
N THR A 237 1.68 5.18 17.91
CA THR A 237 3.00 5.75 18.27
C THR A 237 3.02 7.27 18.07
N PHE A 238 2.36 7.80 17.03
CA PHE A 238 2.23 9.24 16.84
C PHE A 238 1.31 9.89 17.89
N ALA A 239 0.21 9.23 18.27
CA ALA A 239 -0.69 9.73 19.32
C ALA A 239 -0.03 9.72 20.71
N GLU A 240 0.73 8.69 21.05
CA GLU A 240 1.43 8.57 22.35
C GLU A 240 2.68 9.45 22.44
N GLY A 241 3.34 9.75 21.31
CA GLY A 241 4.47 10.69 21.24
C GLY A 241 4.09 12.16 21.50
N ILE A 242 2.84 12.55 21.21
CA ILE A 242 2.33 13.89 21.49
C ILE A 242 2.02 14.07 22.98
N ASN A 243 1.54 13.03 23.66
CA ASN A 243 1.23 13.06 25.10
C ASN A 243 2.48 13.03 26.00
N SER A 244 3.63 12.62 25.47
CA SER A 244 4.92 12.65 26.19
C SER A 244 5.67 13.99 26.05
N LEU A 245 5.24 14.86 25.13
CA LEU A 245 5.76 16.22 24.99
C LEU A 245 4.95 17.26 25.79
N THR A 246 3.72 16.95 26.17
CA THR A 246 2.88 17.78 27.07
C THR A 246 3.15 17.54 28.55
N SER A 247 3.98 16.56 28.91
CA SER A 247 4.43 16.29 30.28
C SER A 247 5.82 16.85 30.61
N LEU A 248 6.45 17.57 29.68
CA LEU A 248 7.72 18.25 29.90
C LEU A 248 7.58 19.74 29.59
N LYS A 249 7.23 20.51 30.62
CA LYS A 249 7.75 21.86 30.93
C LYS A 249 7.03 22.46 32.15
N PRO A 250 7.72 23.32 32.89
CA PRO A 250 8.93 23.10 33.70
C PRO A 250 8.63 22.51 35.07
#